data_AF-A0A7C4APM9-F1
#
_entry.id   AF-A0A7C4APM9-F1
#
_cell.length_a   1.000
_cell.length_b   1.000
_cell.length_c   1.000
_cell.angle_alpha   90.00
_cell.angle_beta   90.00
_cell.angle_gamma   90.00
#
_symmetry.space_group_name_H-M   'P 1'
#
loop_
_entity.id
_entity.type
_entity.pdbx_description
1 polymer ?
#
loop_
_entity_poly.entity_id
_entity_poly.type
_entity_poly.pdbx_seq_one_letter_code
_entity_poly.pdbx_strand_id
1 'polypeptide(L)'
;MRIRILVVAALLMLQTVAMAETRYVTDKIEIMLREGKGMEHKIIGVARSNDPVEVLTIEGEYAQIRLGSGLEGWVLARYLSPAIPKPMVIANLSNEIEQTREKLKNAQQELVRLGDEKKTLEASQSALEKKVQELTAENKDIRAGCADFIALREDHAKLSAELKNARTTLSDLSAENEELRENTRLMWFIFGSAAVLSGFIIGMYLQSLRLRRRRQINF
;
A
#
# COMPACT_ATOMS: atom_id res chain seq x y z
N MET A 1 86.47 46.82 -17.60
CA MET A 1 86.32 45.58 -16.79
C MET A 1 84.85 45.21 -16.54
N ARG A 2 83.97 46.16 -16.19
CA ARG A 2 82.54 45.92 -15.89
C ARG A 2 81.70 45.30 -17.03
N ILE A 3 81.95 45.70 -18.29
CA ILE A 3 81.21 45.17 -19.46
C ILE A 3 81.54 43.69 -19.72
N ARG A 4 82.80 43.27 -19.52
CA ARG A 4 83.19 41.85 -19.70
C ARG A 4 82.53 40.94 -18.65
N ILE A 5 82.35 41.42 -17.42
CA ILE A 5 81.65 40.70 -16.36
C ILE A 5 80.16 40.57 -16.68
N LEU A 6 79.54 41.62 -17.22
CA LEU A 6 78.14 41.57 -17.65
C LEU A 6 77.91 40.60 -18.82
N VAL A 7 78.83 40.54 -19.79
CA VAL A 7 78.74 39.59 -20.91
C VAL A 7 78.91 38.15 -20.45
N VAL A 8 79.82 37.87 -19.53
CA VAL A 8 80.02 36.52 -18.96
C VAL A 8 78.82 36.11 -18.09
N ALA A 9 78.25 37.04 -17.31
CA ALA A 9 77.04 36.79 -16.54
C ALA A 9 75.82 36.52 -17.44
N ALA A 10 75.69 37.24 -18.56
CA ALA A 10 74.64 37.00 -19.55
C ALA A 10 74.81 35.63 -20.26
N LEU A 11 76.05 35.21 -20.56
CA LEU A 11 76.31 33.89 -21.14
C LEU A 11 76.00 32.74 -20.17
N LEU A 12 76.21 32.94 -18.86
CA LEU A 12 75.89 31.96 -17.82
C LEU A 12 74.37 31.79 -17.62
N MET A 13 73.55 32.79 -17.94
CA MET A 13 72.09 32.68 -17.89
C MET A 13 71.47 31.97 -19.11
N LEU A 14 72.24 31.68 -20.16
CA LEU A 14 71.79 30.94 -21.34
C LEU A 14 71.92 29.40 -21.18
N GLN A 15 72.20 28.89 -19.99
CA GLN A 15 72.19 27.45 -19.74
C GLN A 15 70.76 26.94 -19.86
N THR A 16 70.43 26.38 -21.02
CA THR A 16 69.15 25.71 -21.25
C THR A 16 69.06 24.51 -20.32
N VAL A 17 68.03 24.51 -19.46
CA VAL A 17 67.72 23.36 -18.62
C VAL A 17 67.27 22.24 -19.56
N ALA A 18 68.16 21.28 -19.81
CA ALA A 18 67.83 20.07 -20.54
C ALA A 18 66.83 19.26 -19.67
N MET A 19 65.54 19.39 -19.96
CA MET A 19 64.49 18.55 -19.38
C MET A 19 64.67 17.14 -19.93
N ALA A 20 65.12 16.21 -19.09
CA ALA A 20 65.23 14.80 -19.46
C ALA A 20 63.83 14.22 -19.70
N GLU A 21 63.53 13.86 -20.95
CA GLU A 21 62.27 13.23 -21.33
C GLU A 21 62.27 11.77 -20.86
N THR A 22 61.36 11.40 -19.96
CA THR A 22 61.20 10.00 -19.54
C THR A 22 60.48 9.24 -20.63
N ARG A 23 61.18 8.29 -21.26
CA ARG A 23 60.62 7.36 -22.25
C ARG A 23 60.64 5.93 -21.71
N TYR A 24 59.65 5.14 -22.12
CA TYR A 24 59.52 3.74 -21.71
C TYR A 24 59.92 2.81 -22.86
N VAL A 25 60.60 1.71 -22.53
CA VAL A 25 60.87 0.65 -23.50
C VAL A 25 59.55 -0.07 -23.79
N THR A 26 59.21 -0.22 -25.06
CA THR A 26 57.98 -0.88 -25.48
C THR A 26 58.24 -2.38 -25.66
N ASP A 27 57.37 -3.23 -25.11
CA ASP A 27 57.45 -4.70 -25.21
C ASP A 27 57.02 -5.25 -26.60
N LYS A 28 57.36 -4.55 -27.70
CA LYS A 28 57.09 -4.98 -29.07
C LYS A 28 58.32 -5.71 -29.61
N ILE A 29 58.25 -7.03 -29.60
CA ILE A 29 59.30 -7.95 -30.05
C ILE A 29 58.75 -8.72 -31.24
N GLU A 30 59.57 -8.88 -32.28
CA GLU A 30 59.29 -9.78 -33.40
C GLU A 30 60.33 -10.89 -33.36
N ILE A 31 59.88 -12.14 -33.32
CA ILE A 31 60.74 -13.33 -33.33
C ILE A 31 60.63 -14.01 -34.69
N MET A 32 61.78 -14.35 -35.27
CA MET A 32 61.85 -15.00 -36.58
C MET A 32 61.62 -16.50 -36.40
N LEU A 33 60.62 -17.04 -37.08
CA LEU A 33 60.35 -18.48 -37.14
C LEU A 33 61.26 -19.10 -38.21
N ARG A 34 62.03 -20.12 -37.85
CA ARG A 34 63.00 -20.77 -38.76
C ARG A 34 62.66 -22.22 -39.03
N GLU A 35 63.12 -22.75 -40.15
CA GLU A 35 62.89 -24.15 -40.54
C GLU A 35 63.61 -25.16 -39.62
N GLY A 36 64.71 -24.76 -38.99
CA GLY A 36 65.49 -25.60 -38.07
C GLY A 36 66.13 -24.81 -36.93
N LYS A 37 66.83 -25.53 -36.06
CA LYS A 37 67.49 -25.00 -34.86
C LYS A 37 68.78 -24.30 -35.26
N GLY A 38 68.84 -22.98 -35.12
CA GLY A 38 70.04 -22.20 -35.40
C GLY A 38 69.79 -21.00 -36.31
N MET A 39 70.80 -20.16 -36.48
CA MET A 39 70.71 -18.90 -37.24
C MET A 39 70.93 -19.10 -38.75
N GLU A 40 71.52 -20.22 -39.13
CA GLU A 40 71.80 -20.68 -40.49
C GLU A 40 70.57 -21.18 -41.24
N HIS A 41 69.50 -21.54 -40.51
CA HIS A 41 68.25 -22.02 -41.10
C HIS A 41 67.40 -20.86 -41.66
N LYS A 42 66.70 -21.13 -42.76
CA LYS A 42 65.85 -20.16 -43.45
C LYS A 42 64.71 -19.67 -42.55
N ILE A 43 64.42 -18.36 -42.61
CA ILE A 43 63.26 -17.75 -41.96
C ILE A 43 62.02 -18.07 -42.81
N ILE A 44 61.02 -18.69 -42.18
CA ILE A 44 59.77 -19.12 -42.81
C ILE A 44 58.56 -18.33 -42.31
N GLY A 45 58.73 -17.52 -41.25
CA GLY A 45 57.67 -16.67 -40.71
C GLY A 45 58.17 -15.77 -39.59
N VAL A 46 57.24 -15.00 -39.01
CA VAL A 46 57.48 -14.10 -37.90
C VAL A 46 56.36 -14.28 -36.89
N ALA A 47 56.69 -14.42 -35.61
CA ALA A 47 55.75 -14.29 -34.51
C ALA A 47 55.98 -12.97 -33.80
N ARG A 48 54.91 -12.28 -33.41
CA ARG A 48 54.97 -10.97 -32.75
C ARG A 48 54.65 -11.11 -31.26
N SER A 49 54.98 -10.09 -30.48
CA SER A 49 54.57 -10.01 -29.08
C SER A 49 53.08 -10.26 -28.93
N ASN A 50 52.72 -11.10 -27.96
CA ASN A 50 51.36 -11.50 -27.60
C ASN A 50 50.66 -12.42 -28.61
N ASP A 51 51.31 -12.83 -29.70
CA ASP A 51 50.76 -13.85 -30.58
C ASP A 51 50.62 -15.17 -29.81
N PRO A 52 49.44 -15.81 -29.84
CA PRO A 52 49.29 -17.14 -29.27
C PRO A 52 50.03 -18.16 -30.14
N VAL A 53 50.87 -18.98 -29.50
CA VAL A 53 51.64 -20.03 -30.16
C VAL A 53 51.45 -21.35 -29.41
N GLU A 54 51.38 -22.44 -30.15
CA GLU A 54 51.37 -23.79 -29.58
C GLU A 54 52.81 -24.31 -29.56
N VAL A 55 53.31 -24.71 -28.39
CA VAL A 55 54.66 -25.28 -28.27
C VAL A 55 54.58 -26.79 -28.46
N LEU A 56 55.23 -27.29 -29.50
CA LEU A 56 55.23 -28.72 -29.87
C LEU A 56 56.33 -29.49 -29.14
N THR A 57 57.55 -28.94 -29.12
CA THR A 57 58.68 -29.53 -28.40
C THR A 57 59.67 -28.44 -27.99
N ILE A 58 60.45 -28.71 -26.94
CA ILE A 58 61.53 -27.84 -26.47
C ILE A 58 62.81 -28.67 -26.44
N GLU A 59 63.82 -28.21 -27.15
CA GLU A 59 65.12 -28.88 -27.26
C GLU A 59 66.25 -27.87 -27.07
N GLY A 60 66.87 -27.92 -25.89
CA GLY A 60 67.93 -26.97 -25.51
C GLY A 60 67.42 -25.54 -25.43
N GLU A 61 68.03 -24.62 -26.19
CA GLU A 61 67.63 -23.21 -26.24
C GLU A 61 66.50 -22.92 -27.25
N TYR A 62 66.10 -23.91 -28.05
CA TYR A 62 65.12 -23.76 -29.10
C TYR A 62 63.82 -24.49 -28.76
N ALA A 63 62.70 -23.94 -29.23
CA ALA A 63 61.40 -24.56 -29.15
C ALA A 63 60.79 -24.62 -30.55
N GLN A 64 60.22 -25.77 -30.90
CA GLN A 64 59.38 -25.88 -32.08
C GLN A 64 57.97 -25.43 -31.72
N ILE A 65 57.45 -24.48 -32.48
CA ILE A 65 56.13 -23.91 -32.27
C ILE A 65 55.28 -24.02 -33.53
N ARG A 66 53.96 -23.99 -33.34
CA ARG A 66 52.96 -23.82 -34.38
C ARG A 66 52.27 -22.49 -34.19
N LEU A 67 52.27 -21.67 -35.24
CA LEU A 67 51.51 -20.42 -35.30
C LEU A 67 50.03 -20.70 -35.59
N GLY A 68 49.15 -19.74 -35.26
CA GLY A 68 47.72 -19.84 -35.59
C GLY A 68 47.42 -19.95 -37.11
N SER A 69 48.40 -19.61 -37.96
CA SER A 69 48.33 -19.85 -39.42
C SER A 69 48.58 -21.30 -39.84
N GLY A 70 48.97 -22.17 -38.91
CA GLY A 70 49.35 -23.57 -39.17
C GLY A 70 50.83 -23.76 -39.53
N LEU A 71 51.62 -22.68 -39.64
CA LEU A 71 53.07 -22.78 -39.91
C LEU A 71 53.82 -23.29 -38.68
N GLU A 72 54.71 -24.25 -38.89
CA GLU A 72 55.56 -24.85 -37.86
C GLU A 72 57.02 -24.50 -38.09
N GLY A 73 57.74 -24.22 -37.01
CA GLY A 73 59.17 -23.94 -37.06
C GLY A 73 59.79 -23.71 -35.70
N TRP A 74 61.07 -23.37 -35.69
CA TRP A 74 61.89 -23.23 -34.50
C TRP A 74 62.10 -21.76 -34.14
N VAL A 75 61.98 -21.46 -32.85
CA VAL A 75 62.28 -20.15 -32.24
C VAL A 75 63.11 -20.35 -30.97
N LEU A 76 63.72 -19.28 -30.46
CA LEU A 76 64.40 -19.33 -29.16
C LEU A 76 63.37 -19.39 -28.02
N ALA A 77 63.49 -20.41 -27.16
CA ALA A 77 62.54 -20.67 -26.08
C ALA A 77 62.46 -19.52 -25.07
N ARG A 78 63.53 -18.74 -24.90
CA ARG A 78 63.59 -17.58 -23.99
C ARG A 78 62.59 -16.46 -24.29
N TYR A 79 62.04 -16.43 -25.50
CA TYR A 79 61.02 -15.45 -25.88
C TYR A 79 59.59 -15.96 -25.70
N LEU A 80 59.44 -17.24 -25.37
CA LEU A 80 58.15 -17.84 -25.10
C LEU A 80 57.85 -17.72 -23.60
N SER A 81 56.63 -17.32 -23.27
CA SER A 81 56.15 -17.30 -21.89
C SER A 81 54.90 -18.16 -21.78
N PRO A 82 54.76 -19.00 -20.74
CA PRO A 82 53.52 -19.71 -20.47
C PRO A 82 52.42 -18.80 -19.92
N ALA A 83 52.75 -17.58 -19.49
CA ALA A 83 51.80 -16.65 -18.91
C ALA A 83 51.01 -15.90 -19.99
N ILE A 84 49.74 -15.63 -19.71
CA ILE A 84 48.88 -14.82 -20.58
C ILE A 84 49.47 -13.41 -20.71
N PRO A 85 49.54 -12.83 -21.92
CA PRO A 85 49.97 -11.46 -22.13
C PRO A 85 49.25 -10.45 -21.24
N LYS A 86 50.02 -9.58 -20.57
CA LYS A 86 49.48 -8.52 -19.70
C LYS A 86 48.38 -7.67 -20.37
N PRO A 87 48.50 -7.25 -21.65
CA PRO A 87 47.44 -6.49 -22.30
C PRO A 87 46.10 -7.24 -22.36
N MET A 88 46.14 -8.57 -22.55
CA MET A 88 44.95 -9.40 -22.58
C MET A 88 44.34 -9.58 -21.17
N VAL A 89 45.19 -9.73 -20.15
CA VAL A 89 44.73 -9.72 -18.74
C VAL A 89 44.07 -8.39 -18.41
N ILE A 90 44.68 -7.26 -18.78
CA ILE A 90 44.11 -5.92 -18.55
C ILE A 90 42.76 -5.77 -19.25
N ALA A 91 42.65 -6.20 -20.51
CA ALA A 91 41.39 -6.15 -21.25
C ALA A 91 40.28 -6.98 -20.57
N ASN A 92 40.61 -8.19 -20.11
CA ASN A 92 39.68 -9.05 -19.40
C ASN A 92 39.24 -8.44 -18.07
N LEU A 93 40.20 -7.94 -17.28
CA LEU A 93 39.92 -7.27 -16.01
C LEU A 93 39.09 -6.00 -16.22
N SER A 94 39.35 -5.20 -17.27
CA SER A 94 38.55 -4.01 -17.56
C SER A 94 37.11 -4.37 -17.90
N ASN A 95 36.90 -5.45 -18.66
CA ASN A 95 35.56 -5.96 -18.96
C ASN A 95 34.85 -6.46 -17.70
N GLU A 96 35.55 -7.19 -16.84
CA GLU A 96 35.01 -7.70 -15.58
C GLU A 96 34.64 -6.56 -14.60
N ILE A 97 35.50 -5.53 -14.50
CA ILE A 97 35.21 -4.33 -13.71
C ILE A 97 33.94 -3.65 -14.23
N GLU A 98 33.80 -3.49 -15.54
CA GLU A 98 32.64 -2.82 -16.11
C GLU A 98 31.35 -3.62 -15.87
N GLN A 99 31.37 -4.93 -16.13
CA GLN A 99 30.24 -5.81 -15.82
C GLN A 99 29.87 -5.81 -14.34
N THR A 100 30.87 -5.79 -13.46
CA THR A 100 30.63 -5.77 -12.01
C THR A 100 30.05 -4.42 -11.57
N ARG A 101 30.52 -3.31 -12.15
CA ARG A 101 29.96 -1.99 -11.91
C ARG A 101 28.51 -1.89 -12.37
N GLU A 102 28.19 -2.42 -13.54
CA GLU A 102 26.80 -2.48 -14.02
C GLU A 102 25.91 -3.31 -13.10
N LYS A 103 26.36 -4.51 -12.70
CA LYS A 103 25.63 -5.35 -11.74
C LYS A 103 25.42 -4.65 -10.40
N LEU A 104 26.45 -3.98 -9.87
CA LEU A 104 26.36 -3.23 -8.62
C LEU A 104 25.36 -2.09 -8.73
N LYS A 105 25.40 -1.33 -9.83
CA LYS A 105 24.45 -0.25 -10.10
C LYS A 105 23.01 -0.78 -10.16
N ASN A 106 22.78 -1.87 -10.90
CA ASN A 106 21.45 -2.47 -11.01
C ASN A 106 20.95 -3.00 -9.66
N ALA A 107 21.81 -3.66 -8.89
CA ALA A 107 21.47 -4.14 -7.54
C ALA A 107 21.14 -2.98 -6.58
N GLN A 108 21.89 -1.87 -6.66
CA GLN A 108 21.59 -0.66 -5.86
C GLN A 108 20.25 -0.05 -6.26
N GLN A 109 19.95 0.05 -7.56
CA GLN A 109 18.66 0.54 -8.04
C GLN A 109 17.50 -0.35 -7.58
N GLU A 110 17.69 -1.68 -7.63
CA GLU A 110 16.69 -2.63 -7.17
C GLU A 110 16.47 -2.55 -5.65
N LEU A 111 17.52 -2.34 -4.86
CA LEU A 111 17.38 -2.13 -3.41
C LEU A 111 16.57 -0.87 -3.10
N VAL A 112 16.78 0.22 -3.84
CA VAL A 112 15.98 1.44 -3.68
C VAL A 112 14.52 1.17 -4.07
N ARG A 113 14.29 0.51 -5.22
CA ARG A 113 12.94 0.15 -5.69
C ARG A 113 12.19 -0.71 -4.69
N LEU A 114 12.82 -1.78 -4.20
CA LEU A 114 12.24 -2.68 -3.20
C LEU A 114 12.01 -1.98 -1.86
N GLY A 115 12.90 -1.05 -1.47
CA GLY A 115 12.72 -0.22 -0.29
C GLY A 115 11.48 0.67 -0.37
N ASP A 116 11.23 1.27 -1.53
CA ASP A 116 10.04 2.10 -1.75
C ASP A 116 8.77 1.25 -1.88
N GLU A 117 8.83 0.12 -2.59
CA GLU A 117 7.73 -0.83 -2.70
C GLU A 117 7.30 -1.33 -1.31
N LYS A 118 8.27 -1.72 -0.46
CA LYS A 118 8.00 -2.13 0.93
C LYS A 118 7.28 -1.03 1.73
N LYS A 119 7.74 0.23 1.65
CA LYS A 119 7.08 1.35 2.36
C LYS A 119 5.64 1.55 1.88
N THR A 120 5.40 1.46 0.57
CA THR A 120 4.05 1.59 0.02
C THR A 120 3.15 0.44 0.47
N LEU A 121 3.69 -0.78 0.52
CA LEU A 121 2.95 -1.95 0.95
C LEU A 121 2.61 -1.87 2.44
N GLU A 122 3.56 -1.47 3.29
CA GLU A 122 3.35 -1.22 4.73
C GLU A 122 2.27 -0.14 4.97
N ALA A 123 2.29 0.95 4.19
CA ALA A 123 1.25 1.98 4.26
C ALA A 123 -0.13 1.46 3.85
N SER A 124 -0.20 0.65 2.77
CA SER A 124 -1.45 0.04 2.32
C SER A 124 -1.99 -0.98 3.32
N GLN A 125 -1.12 -1.75 3.96
CA GLN A 125 -1.49 -2.72 4.99
C GLN A 125 -2.05 -2.00 6.21
N SER A 126 -1.40 -0.94 6.68
CA SER A 126 -1.91 -0.13 7.79
C SER A 126 -3.27 0.51 7.47
N ALA A 127 -3.46 1.00 6.24
CA ALA A 127 -4.74 1.55 5.80
C ALA A 127 -5.84 0.48 5.75
N LEU A 128 -5.52 -0.73 5.26
CA LEU A 128 -6.45 -1.83 5.19
C LEU A 128 -6.84 -2.34 6.58
N GLU A 129 -5.88 -2.45 7.50
CA GLU A 129 -6.13 -2.81 8.91
C GLU A 129 -7.08 -1.81 9.57
N LYS A 130 -6.88 -0.50 9.36
CA LYS A 130 -7.81 0.54 9.84
C LYS A 130 -9.21 0.36 9.23
N LYS A 131 -9.30 0.07 7.93
CA LYS A 131 -10.60 -0.12 7.27
C LYS A 131 -11.32 -1.37 7.80
N VAL A 132 -10.59 -2.44 8.05
CA VAL A 132 -11.14 -3.65 8.68
C VAL A 132 -11.67 -3.31 10.07
N GLN A 133 -10.90 -2.59 10.90
CA GLN A 133 -11.35 -2.17 12.23
C GLN A 133 -12.62 -1.31 12.16
N GLU A 134 -12.64 -0.30 11.29
CA GLU A 134 -13.79 0.58 11.08
C GLU A 134 -15.03 -0.22 10.64
N LEU A 135 -14.91 -1.08 9.63
CA LEU A 135 -16.01 -1.91 9.15
C LEU A 135 -16.49 -2.90 10.21
N THR A 136 -15.60 -3.43 11.04
CA THR A 136 -16.00 -4.32 12.14
C THR A 136 -16.76 -3.58 13.24
N ALA A 137 -16.37 -2.33 13.54
CA ALA A 137 -17.10 -1.48 14.47
C ALA A 137 -18.48 -1.10 13.91
N GLU A 138 -18.54 -0.65 12.67
CA GLU A 138 -19.79 -0.31 11.98
C GLU A 138 -20.74 -1.51 11.91
N ASN A 139 -20.25 -2.70 11.56
CA ASN A 139 -21.07 -3.91 11.56
C ASN A 139 -21.58 -4.27 12.96
N LYS A 140 -20.80 -4.04 14.01
CA LYS A 140 -21.24 -4.27 15.39
C LYS A 140 -22.34 -3.29 15.79
N ASP A 141 -22.18 -2.01 15.44
CA ASP A 141 -23.13 -0.96 15.76
C ASP A 141 -24.46 -1.15 15.02
N ILE A 142 -24.41 -1.51 13.72
CA ILE A 142 -25.60 -1.85 12.94
C ILE A 142 -26.34 -3.03 13.57
N ARG A 143 -25.62 -4.09 13.98
CA ARG A 143 -26.24 -5.25 14.64
C ARG A 143 -26.89 -4.89 15.97
N ALA A 144 -26.25 -4.02 16.76
CA ALA A 144 -26.83 -3.51 18.01
C ALA A 144 -28.10 -2.69 17.73
N GLY A 145 -28.07 -1.77 16.77
CA GLY A 145 -29.23 -0.96 16.38
C GLY A 145 -30.39 -1.80 15.82
N CYS A 146 -30.11 -2.88 15.10
CA CYS A 146 -31.15 -3.83 14.68
C CYS A 146 -31.80 -4.54 15.88
N ALA A 147 -31.04 -4.89 16.93
CA ALA A 147 -31.59 -5.48 18.14
C ALA A 147 -32.49 -4.49 18.89
N ASP A 148 -32.04 -3.24 19.03
CA ASP A 148 -32.82 -2.16 19.66
C ASP A 148 -34.11 -1.86 18.88
N PHE A 149 -34.05 -1.89 17.54
CA PHE A 149 -35.24 -1.70 16.70
C PHE A 149 -36.26 -2.82 16.87
N ILE A 150 -35.81 -4.08 17.03
CA ILE A 150 -36.70 -5.21 17.30
C ILE A 150 -37.41 -5.02 18.65
N ALA A 151 -36.67 -4.63 19.69
CA ALA A 151 -37.24 -4.35 21.01
C ALA A 151 -38.25 -3.19 20.95
N LEU A 152 -37.89 -2.09 20.29
CA LEU A 152 -38.77 -0.94 20.12
C LEU A 152 -40.07 -1.28 19.38
N ARG A 153 -40.00 -2.16 18.37
CA ARG A 153 -41.19 -2.63 17.64
C ARG A 153 -42.10 -3.46 18.55
N GLU A 154 -41.53 -4.28 19.42
CA GLU A 154 -42.29 -5.08 20.39
C GLU A 154 -42.98 -4.18 21.42
N ASP A 155 -42.29 -3.17 21.94
CA ASP A 155 -42.86 -2.20 22.88
C ASP A 155 -43.97 -1.37 22.24
N HIS A 156 -43.80 -0.94 20.98
CA HIS A 156 -44.86 -0.25 20.24
C HIS A 156 -46.09 -1.14 20.04
N ALA A 157 -45.91 -2.44 19.78
CA ALA A 157 -47.02 -3.38 19.66
C ALA A 157 -47.76 -3.56 21.00
N LYS A 158 -47.03 -3.68 22.12
CA LYS A 158 -47.60 -3.75 23.47
C LYS A 158 -48.34 -2.47 23.83
N LEU A 159 -47.71 -1.31 23.68
CA LEU A 159 -48.30 -0.02 24.01
C LEU A 159 -49.53 0.28 23.14
N SER A 160 -49.51 -0.09 21.86
CA SER A 160 -50.67 0.03 20.98
C SER A 160 -51.83 -0.86 21.43
N ALA A 161 -51.55 -2.10 21.87
CA ALA A 161 -52.54 -3.01 22.43
C ALA A 161 -53.10 -2.49 23.77
N GLU A 162 -52.25 -1.97 24.65
CA GLU A 162 -52.65 -1.34 25.92
C GLU A 162 -53.51 -0.10 25.68
N LEU A 163 -53.14 0.77 24.74
CA LEU A 163 -53.95 1.94 24.36
C LEU A 163 -55.30 1.53 23.79
N LYS A 164 -55.37 0.45 23.01
CA LYS A 164 -56.63 -0.08 22.51
C LYS A 164 -57.50 -0.57 23.66
N ASN A 165 -56.94 -1.37 24.57
CA ASN A 165 -57.65 -1.90 25.74
C ASN A 165 -58.12 -0.79 26.69
N ALA A 166 -57.28 0.21 26.95
CA ALA A 166 -57.63 1.36 27.78
C ALA A 166 -58.74 2.21 27.15
N ARG A 167 -58.75 2.36 25.81
CA ARG A 167 -59.84 3.03 25.10
C ARG A 167 -61.13 2.25 25.14
N THR A 168 -61.08 0.92 24.98
CA THR A 168 -62.29 0.08 25.09
C THR A 168 -62.84 0.12 26.51
N THR A 169 -62.00 0.00 27.55
CA THR A 169 -62.47 0.08 28.93
C THR A 169 -63.04 1.45 29.27
N LEU A 170 -62.45 2.55 28.78
CA LEU A 170 -63.02 3.89 28.94
C LEU A 170 -64.37 4.02 28.24
N SER A 171 -64.49 3.47 27.02
CA SER A 171 -65.76 3.44 26.29
C SER A 171 -66.82 2.66 27.06
N ASP A 172 -66.49 1.46 27.53
CA ASP A 172 -67.40 0.58 28.27
C ASP A 172 -67.83 1.22 29.60
N LEU A 173 -66.88 1.74 30.38
CA LEU A 173 -67.17 2.48 31.63
C LEU A 173 -68.01 3.73 31.37
N SER A 174 -67.80 4.42 30.25
CA SER A 174 -68.61 5.59 29.89
C SER A 174 -70.04 5.20 29.51
N ALA A 175 -70.20 4.09 28.78
CA ALA A 175 -71.51 3.55 28.43
C ALA A 175 -72.25 3.05 29.67
N GLU A 176 -71.57 2.32 30.57
CA GLU A 176 -72.14 1.87 31.84
C GLU A 176 -72.51 3.05 32.75
N ASN A 177 -71.68 4.10 32.80
CA ASN A 177 -72.03 5.32 33.52
C ASN A 177 -73.26 6.02 32.93
N GLU A 178 -73.40 6.10 31.60
CA GLU A 178 -74.56 6.71 30.98
C GLU A 178 -75.81 5.86 31.19
N GLU A 179 -75.72 4.54 31.08
CA GLU A 179 -76.82 3.62 31.38
C GLU A 179 -77.27 3.73 32.85
N LEU A 180 -76.34 3.75 33.80
CA LEU A 180 -76.64 3.96 35.22
C LEU A 180 -77.29 5.33 35.46
N ARG A 181 -76.85 6.38 34.76
CA ARG A 181 -77.45 7.72 34.82
C ARG A 181 -78.85 7.74 34.23
N GLU A 182 -79.08 7.09 33.09
CA GLU A 182 -80.40 6.96 32.46
C GLU A 182 -81.36 6.18 33.35
N ASN A 183 -80.93 5.03 33.89
CA ASN A 183 -81.73 4.23 34.81
C ASN A 183 -82.09 5.01 36.08
N THR A 184 -81.12 5.74 36.65
CA THR A 184 -81.35 6.63 37.80
C THR A 184 -82.32 7.76 37.43
N ARG A 185 -82.20 8.35 36.24
CA ARG A 185 -83.10 9.41 35.74
C ARG A 185 -84.52 8.88 35.55
N LEU A 186 -84.68 7.67 34.98
CA LEU A 186 -85.97 7.00 34.82
C LEU A 186 -86.62 6.71 36.18
N MET A 187 -85.85 6.22 37.16
CA MET A 187 -86.34 6.03 38.53
C MET A 187 -86.81 7.36 39.14
N TRP A 188 -86.01 8.43 39.09
CA TRP A 188 -86.41 9.75 39.58
C TRP A 188 -87.63 10.31 38.85
N PHE A 189 -87.79 10.03 37.56
CA PHE A 189 -88.97 10.42 36.77
C PHE A 189 -90.22 9.66 37.22
N ILE A 190 -90.13 8.35 37.46
CA ILE A 190 -91.23 7.53 37.98
C ILE A 190 -91.64 8.03 39.37
N PHE A 191 -90.69 8.24 40.28
CA PHE A 191 -90.99 8.78 41.61
C PHE A 191 -91.58 10.20 41.55
N GLY A 192 -91.04 11.07 40.69
CA GLY A 192 -91.57 12.43 40.49
C GLY A 192 -92.98 12.44 39.94
N SER A 193 -93.28 11.64 38.92
CA SER A 193 -94.62 11.52 38.34
C SER A 193 -95.63 10.91 39.32
N ALA A 194 -95.24 9.88 40.08
CA ALA A 194 -96.07 9.30 41.14
C ALA A 194 -96.39 10.32 42.26
N ALA A 195 -95.42 11.17 42.63
CA ALA A 195 -95.62 12.23 43.62
C ALA A 195 -96.62 13.29 43.12
N VAL A 196 -96.51 13.73 41.85
CA VAL A 196 -97.44 14.70 41.24
C VAL A 196 -98.86 14.13 41.16
N LEU A 197 -99.03 12.89 40.69
CA LEU A 197 -100.34 12.23 40.64
C LEU A 197 -100.97 12.10 42.03
N SER A 198 -100.18 11.71 43.04
CA SER A 198 -100.65 11.62 44.42
C SER A 198 -101.12 12.98 44.95
N GLY A 199 -100.34 14.04 44.72
CA GLY A 199 -100.72 15.41 45.07
C GLY A 199 -101.97 15.90 44.36
N PHE A 200 -102.14 15.55 43.08
CA PHE A 200 -103.33 15.90 42.29
C PHE A 200 -104.59 15.21 42.82
N ILE A 201 -104.52 13.90 43.12
CA ILE A 201 -105.64 13.15 43.70
C ILE A 201 -106.06 13.76 45.04
N ILE A 202 -105.10 14.07 45.92
CA ILE A 202 -105.36 14.70 47.23
C ILE A 202 -105.99 16.10 47.05
N GLY A 203 -105.46 16.92 46.14
CA GLY A 203 -105.98 18.24 45.83
C GLY A 203 -107.41 18.20 45.28
N MET A 204 -107.68 17.28 44.34
CA MET A 204 -109.02 17.08 43.77
C MET A 204 -110.02 16.57 44.82
N TYR A 205 -109.58 15.67 45.70
CA TYR A 205 -110.40 15.19 46.82
C TYR A 205 -110.79 16.36 47.75
N LEU A 206 -109.83 17.21 48.13
CA LEU A 206 -110.08 18.42 48.92
C LEU A 206 -111.00 19.44 48.20
N GLN A 207 -110.86 19.62 46.88
CA GLN A 207 -111.71 20.52 46.10
C GLN A 207 -113.15 20.01 46.00
N SER A 208 -113.36 18.71 45.85
CA SER A 208 -114.69 18.09 45.80
C SER A 208 -115.49 18.31 47.09
N LEU A 209 -114.81 18.30 48.25
CA LEU A 209 -115.39 18.63 49.55
C LEU A 209 -115.82 20.10 49.65
N ARG A 210 -115.13 21.01 48.95
CA ARG A 210 -115.44 22.46 48.94
C ARG A 210 -116.64 22.79 48.03
N LEU A 211 -116.80 22.09 46.90
CA LEU A 211 -117.91 22.31 45.95
C LEU A 211 -119.26 21.73 46.43
N ARG A 212 -119.26 20.75 47.33
CA ARG A 212 -120.49 20.19 47.93
C ARG A 212 -121.21 21.16 48.88
N ARG A 213 -120.58 22.27 49.28
CA ARG A 213 -121.13 23.27 50.22
C ARG A 213 -121.84 24.46 49.51
N ARG A 214 -121.97 24.47 48.18
CA ARG A 214 -122.59 25.58 47.41
C ARG A 214 -123.88 25.24 46.65
N ARG A 215 -124.50 24.07 46.89
CA ARG A 215 -125.85 23.73 46.41
C ARG A 215 -126.77 23.44 47.60
N GLN A 216 -127.38 24.51 48.10
CA GLN A 216 -128.41 24.70 49.15
C GLN A 216 -127.96 26.00 49.82
N ILE A 217 -128.50 27.18 49.47
CA ILE A 217 -129.82 27.68 49.88
C ILE A 217 -130.43 28.55 48.76
N ASN A 218 -131.68 28.29 48.40
CA ASN A 218 -132.61 29.16 47.67
C ASN A 218 -133.89 29.24 48.51
N PHE A 219 -134.52 30.42 48.49
CA PHE A 219 -135.58 30.97 49.38
C PHE A 219 -135.09 31.53 50.71
#